data_AF-A0A7K2JLW6-F1
#
_entry.id   AF-A0A7K2JLW6-F1
#
_cell.length_a   1.000
_cell.length_b   1.000
_cell.length_c   1.000
_cell.angle_alpha   90.00
_cell.angle_beta   90.00
_cell.angle_gamma   90.00
#
_symmetry.space_group_name_H-M   'P 1'
#
loop_
_entity.id
_entity.type
_entity.pdbx_description
1 polymer ?
#
loop_
_entity_poly.entity_id
_entity_poly.type
_entity_poly.pdbx_seq_one_letter_code
_entity_poly.pdbx_strand_id
1 'polypeptide(L)'
;MTEYTATCNSRPSDSVTARADGRSVELEMRVSGDYRGEAYLTPDKARTFARGILALADEIDGGETEVPILTLPAIGTRFQVTEDGLNSADVKRGAVVTVSGHHNDYFGTTAENGVRWYFSPKHIGDGLEPVSDEPSDLLDETGLAGWERDLIGGAKTSAPTKVGDRVEIVRAEWCDRDTEGRTGVVDEVDADDEHLSFRIVDEAGDFIAWAAEVRKVDAPADGVVKVGDYVEITRYRSYSIEFEGLHGYVTQVDDDSMPYLVATTDEGEVWAEGVRRIGASAPDSTRSDLVKRAQTALAGTNPTAADIIRLAEFLAG
;
A
#
# COMPACT_ATOMS: atom_id res chain seq x y z
N MET A 1 -23.04 1.64 28.79
CA MET A 1 -22.90 0.39 28.01
C MET A 1 -23.20 0.67 26.56
N THR A 2 -22.25 0.38 25.67
CA THR A 2 -22.39 0.50 24.22
C THR A 2 -22.46 -0.90 23.61
N GLU A 3 -23.37 -1.12 22.67
CA GLU A 3 -23.59 -2.44 22.04
C GLU A 3 -23.30 -2.37 20.54
N TYR A 4 -22.60 -3.39 20.03
CA TYR A 4 -22.32 -3.60 18.62
C TYR A 4 -22.74 -5.02 18.23
N THR A 5 -23.45 -5.18 17.13
CA THR A 5 -23.90 -6.50 16.66
C THR A 5 -23.48 -6.73 15.22
N ALA A 6 -22.79 -7.84 14.98
CA ALA A 6 -22.53 -8.37 13.65
C ALA A 6 -23.49 -9.54 13.39
N THR A 7 -24.21 -9.48 12.27
CA THR A 7 -25.21 -10.48 11.87
C THR A 7 -24.79 -11.15 10.57
N CYS A 8 -24.96 -12.46 10.48
CA CYS A 8 -24.68 -13.19 9.24
C CYS A 8 -25.76 -12.90 8.18
N ASN A 9 -25.35 -12.42 7.00
CA ASN A 9 -26.29 -12.09 5.92
C ASN A 9 -27.00 -13.33 5.35
N SER A 10 -26.31 -14.47 5.23
CA SER A 10 -26.90 -15.71 4.71
C SER A 10 -27.82 -16.39 5.72
N ARG A 11 -27.62 -16.13 7.02
CA ARG A 11 -28.46 -16.65 8.10
C ARG A 11 -28.61 -15.60 9.21
N PRO A 12 -29.60 -14.69 9.11
CA PRO A 12 -29.74 -13.55 10.04
C PRO A 12 -29.96 -13.90 11.51
N SER A 13 -30.21 -15.17 11.82
CA SER A 13 -30.31 -15.69 13.18
C SER A 13 -28.96 -16.06 13.80
N ASP A 14 -27.87 -16.03 13.02
CA ASP A 14 -26.50 -16.15 13.52
C ASP A 14 -25.95 -14.74 13.75
N SER A 15 -25.53 -14.45 14.98
CA SER A 15 -25.01 -13.13 15.35
C SER A 15 -23.94 -13.21 16.44
N VAL A 16 -23.06 -12.21 16.45
CA VAL A 16 -22.14 -11.94 17.55
C VAL A 16 -22.40 -10.53 18.03
N THR A 17 -22.67 -10.38 19.33
CA THR A 17 -22.95 -9.09 19.97
C THR A 17 -21.85 -8.78 20.96
N ALA A 18 -21.21 -7.63 20.81
CA ALA A 18 -20.22 -7.10 21.73
C ALA A 18 -20.84 -5.98 22.57
N ARG A 19 -20.82 -6.13 23.90
CA ARG A 19 -21.26 -5.10 24.84
C ARG A 19 -20.05 -4.56 25.61
N ALA A 20 -19.81 -3.26 25.50
CA ALA A 20 -18.75 -2.58 26.20
C ALA A 20 -19.31 -1.80 27.38
N ASP A 21 -18.82 -2.10 28.58
CA ASP A 21 -19.10 -1.32 29.78
C ASP A 21 -17.80 -0.97 30.51
N GLY A 22 -17.45 0.31 30.50
CA GLY A 22 -16.16 0.80 31.00
C GLY A 22 -14.96 0.10 30.34
N ARG A 23 -14.28 -0.77 31.10
CA ARG A 23 -13.09 -1.52 30.66
C ARG A 23 -13.36 -2.99 30.36
N SER A 24 -14.59 -3.47 30.53
CA SER A 24 -14.97 -4.85 30.22
C SER A 24 -15.69 -4.92 28.89
N VAL A 25 -15.39 -5.97 28.14
CA VAL A 25 -16.12 -6.33 26.92
C VAL A 25 -16.74 -7.71 27.13
N GLU A 26 -18.04 -7.79 26.95
CA GLU A 26 -18.80 -9.03 26.89
C GLU A 26 -19.05 -9.35 25.41
N LEU A 27 -18.79 -10.59 25.01
CA LEU A 27 -19.14 -11.10 23.69
C LEU A 27 -20.21 -12.18 23.85
N GLU A 28 -21.38 -11.97 23.28
CA GLU A 28 -22.46 -12.96 23.17
C GLU A 28 -22.47 -13.54 21.75
N MET A 29 -22.58 -14.86 21.63
CA MET A 29 -22.70 -15.54 20.34
C MET A 29 -24.03 -16.29 20.24
N ARG A 30 -24.75 -16.09 19.14
CA ARG A 30 -25.96 -16.82 18.78
C ARG A 30 -25.78 -17.56 17.46
N VAL A 31 -26.28 -18.80 17.42
CA VAL A 31 -26.31 -19.61 16.20
C VAL A 31 -27.70 -20.19 16.07
N SER A 32 -28.37 -19.84 14.97
CA SER A 32 -29.76 -20.16 14.66
C SER A 32 -30.76 -19.53 15.65
N GLY A 33 -30.39 -18.38 16.22
CA GLY A 33 -31.15 -17.67 17.23
C GLY A 33 -30.93 -18.20 18.66
N ASP A 34 -30.35 -19.39 18.79
CA ASP A 34 -30.03 -20.01 20.07
C ASP A 34 -28.74 -19.42 20.63
N TYR A 35 -28.77 -19.05 21.91
CA TYR A 35 -27.59 -18.64 22.67
C TYR A 35 -26.58 -19.80 22.73
N ARG A 36 -25.35 -19.55 22.29
CA ARG A 36 -24.26 -20.55 22.30
C ARG A 36 -23.23 -20.32 23.39
N GLY A 37 -23.09 -19.09 23.86
CA GLY A 37 -22.21 -18.76 24.96
C GLY A 37 -21.87 -17.28 25.01
N GLU A 38 -21.20 -16.91 26.10
CA GLU A 38 -20.63 -15.60 26.29
C GLU A 38 -19.19 -15.68 26.78
N ALA A 39 -18.40 -14.66 26.43
CA ALA A 39 -17.04 -14.50 26.91
C ALA A 39 -16.85 -13.07 27.45
N TYR A 40 -16.31 -12.98 28.66
CA TYR A 40 -15.90 -11.71 29.24
C TYR A 40 -14.40 -11.52 29.03
N LEU A 41 -14.04 -10.45 28.34
CA LEU A 41 -12.67 -10.15 27.99
C LEU A 41 -12.15 -9.00 28.85
N THR A 42 -10.96 -9.20 29.40
CA THR A 42 -10.15 -8.09 29.92
C THR A 42 -9.71 -7.19 28.76
N PRO A 43 -9.35 -5.92 29.01
CA PRO A 43 -8.95 -4.98 27.96
C PRO A 43 -7.91 -5.53 26.97
N ASP A 44 -6.88 -6.20 27.48
CA ASP A 44 -5.79 -6.71 26.65
C ASP A 44 -6.23 -7.87 25.76
N LYS A 45 -7.13 -8.73 26.27
CA LYS A 45 -7.70 -9.83 25.49
C LYS A 45 -8.71 -9.32 24.46
N ALA A 46 -9.52 -8.31 24.80
CA ALA A 46 -10.42 -7.65 23.85
C ALA A 46 -9.66 -7.01 22.69
N ARG A 47 -8.54 -6.32 22.96
CA ARG A 47 -7.67 -5.75 21.92
C ARG A 47 -7.03 -6.83 21.04
N THR A 48 -6.57 -7.93 21.65
CA THR A 48 -5.98 -9.05 20.91
C THR A 48 -7.01 -9.69 19.98
N PHE A 49 -8.22 -9.92 20.49
CA PHE A 49 -9.34 -10.45 19.72
C PHE A 49 -9.73 -9.53 18.56
N ALA A 50 -9.87 -8.23 18.82
CA ALA A 50 -10.18 -7.24 17.77
C ALA A 50 -9.10 -7.20 16.68
N ARG A 51 -7.82 -7.26 17.04
CA ARG A 51 -6.71 -7.35 16.07
C ARG A 51 -6.76 -8.63 15.24
N GLY A 52 -7.14 -9.76 15.84
CA GLY A 52 -7.33 -11.02 15.11
C GLY A 52 -8.46 -10.94 14.09
N ILE A 53 -9.59 -10.30 14.45
CA ILE A 53 -10.69 -10.06 13.50
C ILE A 53 -10.25 -9.14 12.38
N LEU A 54 -9.56 -8.03 12.69
CA LEU A 54 -9.07 -7.11 11.67
C LEU A 54 -8.05 -7.77 10.74
N ALA A 55 -7.13 -8.58 11.27
CA ALA A 55 -6.19 -9.33 10.44
C ALA A 55 -6.90 -10.33 9.52
N LEU A 56 -7.93 -11.02 10.01
CA LEU A 56 -8.75 -11.91 9.19
C LEU A 56 -9.58 -11.12 8.17
N ALA A 57 -10.09 -9.95 8.53
CA ALA A 57 -10.81 -9.07 7.62
C ALA A 57 -9.86 -8.54 6.53
N ASP A 58 -8.66 -8.11 6.88
CA ASP A 58 -7.63 -7.66 5.94
C ASP A 58 -7.16 -8.80 5.01
N GLU A 59 -7.07 -10.03 5.52
CA GLU A 59 -6.79 -11.25 4.73
C GLU A 59 -7.94 -11.59 3.77
N ILE A 60 -9.20 -11.36 4.19
CA ILE A 60 -10.39 -11.62 3.38
C ILE A 60 -10.67 -10.49 2.37
N ASP A 61 -10.40 -9.24 2.73
CA ASP A 61 -10.66 -8.04 1.92
C ASP A 61 -9.48 -7.65 1.02
N GLY A 62 -8.29 -8.24 1.17
CA GLY A 62 -7.16 -8.06 0.24
C GLY A 62 -6.66 -6.61 0.07
N GLY A 63 -7.00 -5.72 1.01
CA GLY A 63 -6.91 -4.27 0.82
C GLY A 63 -8.00 -3.79 -0.13
N GLU A 64 -8.63 -2.64 0.17
CA GLU A 64 -9.63 -1.97 -0.67
C GLU A 64 -9.07 -1.72 -2.10
N THR A 65 -9.09 -2.75 -2.92
CA THR A 65 -9.17 -2.65 -4.36
C THR A 65 -10.67 -2.48 -4.59
N GLU A 66 -11.09 -1.40 -5.26
CA GLU A 66 -12.47 -1.26 -5.74
C GLU A 66 -13.00 -2.64 -6.11
N VAL A 67 -14.05 -3.13 -5.43
CA VAL A 67 -14.57 -4.49 -5.66
C VAL A 67 -14.64 -4.62 -7.17
N PRO A 68 -13.75 -5.40 -7.80
CA PRO A 68 -13.64 -5.35 -9.24
C PRO A 68 -15.01 -5.77 -9.68
N ILE A 69 -15.72 -4.86 -10.37
CA ILE A 69 -17.01 -5.16 -10.96
C ILE A 69 -16.74 -6.46 -11.68
N LEU A 70 -17.33 -7.57 -11.21
CA LEU A 70 -16.96 -8.91 -11.64
C LEU A 70 -17.30 -8.98 -13.13
N THR A 71 -16.33 -8.60 -13.97
CA THR A 71 -16.51 -8.50 -15.40
C THR A 71 -16.61 -9.92 -15.90
N LEU A 72 -17.65 -10.19 -16.69
CA LEU A 72 -17.80 -11.49 -17.32
C LEU A 72 -16.50 -11.82 -18.10
N PRO A 73 -15.93 -13.02 -17.91
CA PRO A 73 -14.70 -13.40 -18.60
C PRO A 73 -14.89 -13.38 -20.11
N ALA A 74 -13.86 -13.04 -20.88
CA ALA A 74 -13.96 -12.96 -22.33
C ALA A 74 -14.34 -14.31 -22.96
N ILE A 75 -15.06 -14.28 -24.09
CA ILE A 75 -15.29 -15.48 -24.90
C ILE A 75 -13.94 -16.01 -25.38
N GLY A 76 -13.71 -17.32 -25.20
CA GLY A 76 -12.43 -17.96 -25.47
C GLY A 76 -11.55 -18.15 -24.24
N THR A 77 -11.80 -17.46 -23.12
CA THR A 77 -11.07 -17.69 -21.86
C THR A 77 -11.27 -19.14 -21.41
N ARG A 78 -10.18 -19.78 -20.95
CA ARG A 78 -10.17 -21.16 -20.47
C ARG A 78 -10.08 -21.18 -18.96
N PHE A 79 -10.84 -22.08 -18.33
CA PHE A 79 -10.80 -22.31 -16.89
C PHE A 79 -10.59 -23.79 -16.60
N GLN A 80 -9.79 -24.10 -15.58
CA GLN A 80 -9.67 -25.42 -15.00
C GLN A 80 -10.67 -25.55 -13.85
N VAL A 81 -11.44 -26.63 -13.85
CA VAL A 81 -12.38 -26.96 -12.79
C VAL A 81 -11.61 -27.47 -11.58
N THR A 82 -11.79 -26.87 -10.41
CA THR A 82 -11.15 -27.27 -9.16
C THR A 82 -12.08 -28.02 -8.21
N GLU A 83 -13.36 -28.14 -8.52
CA GLU A 83 -14.37 -28.87 -7.73
C GLU A 83 -15.28 -29.76 -8.61
N ASP A 84 -15.52 -30.99 -8.18
CA ASP A 84 -16.46 -31.90 -8.84
C ASP A 84 -17.91 -31.41 -8.66
N GLY A 85 -18.71 -31.44 -9.73
CA GLY A 85 -20.13 -31.11 -9.61
C GLY A 85 -20.41 -29.62 -9.40
N LEU A 86 -19.44 -28.74 -9.71
CA LEU A 86 -19.57 -27.30 -9.49
C LEU A 86 -20.86 -26.76 -10.10
N ASN A 87 -21.68 -26.08 -9.27
CA ASN A 87 -23.00 -25.58 -9.68
C ASN A 87 -23.93 -26.66 -10.29
N SER A 88 -23.85 -27.90 -9.80
CA SER A 88 -24.56 -29.07 -10.35
C SER A 88 -24.21 -29.41 -11.81
N ALA A 89 -23.13 -28.85 -12.35
CA ALA A 89 -22.63 -29.21 -13.67
C ALA A 89 -21.93 -30.56 -13.60
N ASP A 90 -22.13 -31.43 -14.60
CA ASP A 90 -21.40 -32.70 -14.71
C ASP A 90 -19.98 -32.45 -15.26
N VAL A 91 -19.19 -31.74 -14.46
CA VAL A 91 -17.77 -31.44 -14.68
C VAL A 91 -16.94 -32.07 -13.57
N LYS A 92 -15.74 -32.53 -13.93
CA LYS A 92 -14.79 -33.16 -13.00
C LYS A 92 -13.64 -32.22 -12.72
N ARG A 93 -13.11 -32.26 -11.50
CA ARG A 93 -11.86 -31.61 -11.13
C ARG A 93 -10.77 -31.96 -12.15
N GLY A 94 -10.06 -30.94 -12.62
CA GLY A 94 -9.03 -31.03 -13.63
C GLY A 94 -9.52 -30.83 -15.07
N ALA A 95 -10.84 -30.90 -15.34
CA ALA A 95 -11.38 -30.62 -16.66
C ALA A 95 -11.16 -29.15 -17.04
N VAL A 96 -10.91 -28.90 -18.33
CA VAL A 96 -10.80 -27.54 -18.87
C VAL A 96 -12.08 -27.19 -19.63
N VAL A 97 -12.66 -26.05 -19.29
CA VAL A 97 -13.85 -25.50 -19.95
C VAL A 97 -13.50 -24.17 -20.61
N THR A 98 -14.10 -23.90 -21.77
CA THR A 98 -13.86 -22.65 -22.51
C THR A 98 -15.11 -21.78 -22.51
N VAL A 99 -14.98 -20.49 -22.19
CA VAL A 99 -16.09 -19.54 -22.26
C VAL A 99 -16.58 -19.44 -23.69
N SER A 100 -17.84 -19.78 -23.91
CA SER A 100 -18.49 -19.87 -25.22
C SER A 100 -19.52 -18.77 -25.46
N GLY A 101 -19.94 -18.04 -24.42
CA GLY A 101 -20.88 -16.93 -24.53
C GLY A 101 -21.29 -16.35 -23.18
N HIS A 102 -22.04 -15.24 -23.22
CA HIS A 102 -22.58 -14.57 -22.03
C HIS A 102 -24.11 -14.65 -22.04
N HIS A 103 -24.70 -14.84 -20.87
CA HIS A 103 -26.16 -14.80 -20.69
C HIS A 103 -26.50 -14.09 -19.38
N ASN A 104 -26.97 -12.85 -19.48
CA ASN A 104 -27.24 -11.98 -18.33
C ASN A 104 -25.98 -11.90 -17.44
N ASP A 105 -26.10 -12.23 -16.16
CA ASP A 105 -25.02 -12.17 -15.16
C ASP A 105 -24.22 -13.50 -15.07
N TYR A 106 -24.33 -14.35 -16.10
CA TYR A 106 -23.66 -15.65 -16.20
C TYR A 106 -22.85 -15.74 -17.49
N PHE A 107 -21.86 -16.62 -17.49
CA PHE A 107 -21.13 -17.02 -18.68
C PHE A 107 -21.34 -18.51 -18.95
N GLY A 108 -21.60 -18.84 -20.21
CA GLY A 108 -21.74 -20.20 -20.69
C GLY A 108 -20.37 -20.74 -21.10
N THR A 109 -20.00 -21.92 -20.63
CA THR A 109 -18.77 -22.62 -21.01
C THR A 109 -19.10 -23.88 -21.82
N THR A 110 -18.15 -24.33 -22.62
CA THR A 110 -18.21 -25.61 -23.34
C THR A 110 -17.02 -26.47 -22.88
N ALA A 111 -17.31 -27.68 -22.42
CA ALA A 111 -16.28 -28.69 -22.12
C ALA A 111 -15.81 -29.40 -23.41
N GLU A 112 -14.71 -30.15 -23.36
CA GLU A 112 -14.16 -30.87 -24.53
C GLU A 112 -15.16 -31.85 -25.18
N ASN A 113 -16.08 -32.40 -24.40
CA ASN A 113 -17.15 -33.28 -24.89
C ASN A 113 -18.31 -32.52 -25.56
N GLY A 114 -18.23 -31.19 -25.68
CA GLY A 114 -19.25 -30.33 -26.29
C GLY A 114 -20.43 -29.98 -25.37
N VAL A 115 -20.47 -30.48 -24.14
CA VAL A 115 -21.53 -30.17 -23.17
C VAL A 115 -21.35 -28.73 -22.66
N ARG A 116 -22.47 -28.01 -22.54
CA ARG A 116 -22.49 -26.62 -22.10
C ARG A 116 -23.05 -26.45 -20.69
N TRP A 117 -22.38 -25.62 -19.91
CA TRP A 117 -22.76 -25.28 -18.54
C TRP A 117 -22.67 -23.77 -18.31
N TYR A 118 -23.47 -23.23 -17.39
CA TYR A 118 -23.47 -21.82 -17.06
C TYR A 118 -22.90 -21.61 -15.65
N PHE A 119 -22.00 -20.64 -15.52
CA PHE A 119 -21.38 -20.26 -14.26
C PHE A 119 -21.56 -18.75 -14.03
N SER A 120 -21.76 -18.38 -12.77
CA SER A 120 -21.68 -16.99 -12.33
C SER A 120 -20.21 -16.59 -12.10
N PRO A 121 -19.83 -15.32 -12.30
CA PRO A 121 -18.47 -14.82 -12.00
C PRO A 121 -17.93 -15.19 -10.63
N LYS A 122 -18.80 -15.37 -9.62
CA LYS A 122 -18.41 -15.77 -8.26
C LYS A 122 -17.70 -17.13 -8.19
N HIS A 123 -17.83 -17.99 -9.19
CA HIS A 123 -17.15 -19.28 -9.22
C HIS A 123 -15.68 -19.17 -9.69
N ILE A 124 -15.25 -18.00 -10.17
CA ILE A 124 -13.84 -17.73 -10.47
C ILE A 124 -13.12 -17.57 -9.12
N GLY A 125 -12.16 -18.46 -8.82
CA GLY A 125 -11.53 -18.59 -7.50
C GLY A 125 -12.28 -19.50 -6.53
N ASP A 126 -13.54 -19.84 -6.82
CA ASP A 126 -14.39 -20.76 -6.04
C ASP A 126 -14.92 -21.88 -6.95
N GLY A 127 -14.00 -22.74 -7.40
CA GLY A 127 -14.29 -23.88 -8.28
C GLY A 127 -13.77 -23.75 -9.73
N LEU A 128 -13.40 -22.55 -10.18
CA LEU A 128 -12.78 -22.30 -11.48
C LEU A 128 -11.50 -21.47 -11.35
N GLU A 129 -10.39 -21.96 -11.91
CA GLU A 129 -9.12 -21.22 -11.99
C GLU A 129 -8.76 -20.91 -13.46
N PRO A 130 -8.31 -19.69 -13.80
CA PRO A 130 -7.90 -19.35 -15.17
C PRO A 130 -6.74 -20.23 -15.65
N VAL A 131 -6.82 -20.71 -16.90
CA VAL A 131 -5.71 -21.40 -17.56
C VAL A 131 -5.00 -20.42 -18.49
N SER A 132 -3.72 -20.18 -18.27
CA SER A 132 -2.88 -19.43 -19.22
C SER A 132 -2.48 -20.35 -20.36
N ASP A 133 -2.68 -19.90 -21.60
CA ASP A 133 -2.20 -20.58 -22.81
C ASP A 133 -0.72 -20.30 -23.11
N GLU A 134 -0.02 -19.56 -22.24
CA GLU A 134 1.43 -19.41 -22.38
C GLU A 134 2.10 -20.79 -22.27
N PRO A 135 2.85 -21.24 -23.29
CA PRO A 135 3.57 -22.49 -23.22
C PRO A 135 4.53 -22.43 -22.04
N SER A 136 4.38 -23.38 -21.12
CA SER A 136 5.23 -23.63 -19.96
C SER A 136 6.64 -24.10 -20.36
N ASP A 137 7.23 -23.53 -21.41
CA ASP A 137 8.55 -23.88 -21.93
C ASP A 137 9.70 -23.20 -21.16
N LEU A 138 9.42 -22.55 -20.03
CA LEU A 138 10.44 -22.01 -19.15
C LEU A 138 10.39 -22.70 -17.79
N LEU A 139 11.20 -23.77 -17.73
CA LEU A 139 11.87 -24.31 -16.55
C LEU A 139 11.03 -25.21 -15.63
N ASP A 140 10.94 -26.46 -16.05
CA ASP A 140 10.87 -27.61 -15.15
C ASP A 140 12.25 -27.82 -14.49
N GLU A 141 12.69 -26.87 -13.66
CA GLU A 141 13.81 -27.08 -12.73
C GLU A 141 13.44 -26.56 -11.33
N THR A 142 13.15 -27.54 -10.46
CA THR A 142 13.16 -27.48 -9.00
C THR A 142 12.10 -26.59 -8.32
N GLY A 143 11.03 -27.24 -7.85
CA GLY A 143 10.52 -27.22 -6.47
C GLY A 143 10.62 -25.98 -5.56
N LEU A 144 10.69 -24.76 -6.10
CA LEU A 144 10.73 -23.53 -5.33
C LEU A 144 9.31 -23.02 -5.07
N ALA A 145 9.03 -22.66 -3.83
CA ALA A 145 7.75 -22.08 -3.43
C ALA A 145 7.58 -20.69 -4.06
N GLY A 146 6.33 -20.22 -4.21
CA GLY A 146 6.04 -18.94 -4.88
C GLY A 146 6.84 -17.74 -4.35
N TRP A 147 7.16 -17.72 -3.05
CA TRP A 147 7.96 -16.66 -2.42
C TRP A 147 9.47 -16.73 -2.74
N GLU A 148 10.01 -17.88 -3.14
CA GLU A 148 11.41 -18.01 -3.54
C GLU A 148 11.64 -17.50 -4.97
N ARG A 149 10.61 -17.49 -5.81
CA ARG A 149 10.67 -16.85 -7.14
C ARG A 149 10.73 -15.34 -7.05
N ASP A 150 10.06 -14.73 -6.07
CA ASP A 150 10.10 -13.28 -5.87
C ASP A 150 11.47 -12.77 -5.40
N LEU A 151 12.25 -13.62 -4.71
CA LEU A 151 13.62 -13.28 -4.30
C LEU A 151 14.65 -13.35 -5.44
N ILE A 152 14.40 -14.18 -6.46
CA ILE A 152 15.34 -14.38 -7.58
C ILE A 152 14.92 -13.57 -8.82
N GLY A 153 13.61 -13.39 -9.04
CA GLY A 153 13.05 -12.61 -10.16
C GLY A 153 12.91 -11.10 -9.89
N GLY A 154 13.17 -10.64 -8.67
CA GLY A 154 12.90 -9.28 -8.22
C GLY A 154 13.94 -8.21 -8.57
N ALA A 155 15.06 -8.56 -9.21
CA ALA A 155 15.96 -7.55 -9.77
C ALA A 155 15.37 -7.06 -11.11
N LYS A 156 14.34 -6.21 -11.01
CA LYS A 156 13.92 -5.35 -12.12
C LYS A 156 15.19 -4.66 -12.60
N THR A 157 15.75 -5.08 -13.73
CA THR A 157 16.98 -4.52 -14.28
C THR A 157 16.70 -3.04 -14.49
N SER A 158 17.16 -2.22 -13.55
CA SER A 158 17.02 -0.77 -13.64
C SER A 158 17.73 -0.36 -14.92
N ALA A 159 17.12 0.57 -15.66
CA ALA A 159 17.76 1.07 -16.87
C ALA A 159 19.18 1.55 -16.50
N PRO A 160 20.21 1.23 -17.31
CA PRO A 160 21.59 1.53 -16.98
C PRO A 160 21.75 3.02 -16.62
N THR A 161 22.54 3.30 -15.60
CA THR A 161 22.87 4.66 -15.18
C THR A 161 23.72 5.36 -16.24
N LYS A 162 23.39 6.61 -16.55
CA LYS A 162 24.09 7.43 -17.55
C LYS A 162 24.47 8.79 -16.98
N VAL A 163 25.38 9.47 -17.66
CA VAL A 163 25.72 10.88 -17.37
C VAL A 163 24.45 11.75 -17.39
N GLY A 164 24.34 12.63 -16.40
CA GLY A 164 23.19 13.50 -16.13
C GLY A 164 22.09 12.86 -15.28
N ASP A 165 22.15 11.55 -15.01
CA ASP A 165 21.22 10.94 -14.05
C ASP A 165 21.53 11.43 -12.64
N ARG A 166 20.48 11.74 -11.88
CA ARG A 166 20.61 12.00 -10.46
C ARG A 166 20.61 10.69 -9.69
N VAL A 167 21.54 10.57 -8.77
CA VAL A 167 21.76 9.32 -8.03
C VAL A 167 22.06 9.58 -6.56
N GLU A 168 21.76 8.59 -5.73
CA GLU A 168 22.27 8.45 -4.38
C GLU A 168 23.45 7.49 -4.38
N ILE A 169 24.52 7.84 -3.68
CA ILE A 169 25.71 7.00 -3.53
C ILE A 169 25.39 5.85 -2.59
N VAL A 170 25.29 4.62 -3.12
CA VAL A 170 25.07 3.41 -2.31
C VAL A 170 26.38 2.90 -1.74
N ARG A 171 27.44 2.95 -2.54
CA ARG A 171 28.79 2.53 -2.14
C ARG A 171 29.84 3.44 -2.74
N ALA A 172 30.44 4.27 -1.90
CA ALA A 172 31.63 5.03 -2.24
C ALA A 172 32.86 4.11 -2.11
N GLU A 173 33.81 4.22 -3.03
CA GLU A 173 35.05 3.45 -2.94
C GLU A 173 36.22 4.39 -2.58
N TRP A 174 37.12 3.90 -1.72
CA TRP A 174 38.30 4.60 -1.16
C TRP A 174 37.97 5.78 -0.23
N CYS A 175 38.10 5.54 1.08
CA CYS A 175 38.17 6.52 2.18
C CYS A 175 36.94 7.39 2.47
N ASP A 176 36.08 7.68 1.50
CA ASP A 176 35.03 8.69 1.64
C ASP A 176 33.66 8.06 1.93
N ARG A 177 33.60 7.12 2.88
CA ARG A 177 32.33 6.53 3.35
C ARG A 177 31.36 7.57 3.91
N ASP A 178 31.85 8.73 4.31
CA ASP A 178 31.05 9.88 4.74
C ASP A 178 30.18 10.46 3.59
N THR A 179 30.38 9.99 2.36
CA THR A 179 29.57 10.37 1.18
C THR A 179 28.47 9.36 0.83
N GLU A 180 28.46 8.16 1.44
CA GLU A 180 27.35 7.20 1.26
C GLU A 180 26.03 7.84 1.73
N GLY A 181 24.97 7.66 0.93
CA GLY A 181 23.67 8.31 1.13
C GLY A 181 23.59 9.76 0.64
N ARG A 182 24.70 10.39 0.22
CA ARG A 182 24.63 11.70 -0.45
C ARG A 182 24.06 11.53 -1.85
N THR A 183 23.32 12.55 -2.29
CA THR A 183 22.80 12.65 -3.65
C THR A 183 23.62 13.61 -4.49
N GLY A 184 23.71 13.33 -5.78
CA GLY A 184 24.38 14.17 -6.75
C GLY A 184 24.01 13.76 -8.18
N VAL A 185 24.70 14.35 -9.15
CA VAL A 185 24.53 14.07 -10.58
C VAL A 185 25.73 13.28 -11.07
N VAL A 186 25.49 12.26 -11.88
CA VAL A 186 26.55 11.51 -12.57
C VAL A 186 27.14 12.41 -13.65
N ASP A 187 28.37 12.90 -13.46
CA ASP A 187 29.07 13.72 -14.47
C ASP A 187 29.90 12.84 -15.43
N GLU A 188 30.33 11.67 -14.98
CA GLU A 188 31.13 10.73 -15.76
C GLU A 188 30.78 9.29 -15.41
N VAL A 189 30.82 8.41 -16.42
CA VAL A 189 30.70 6.96 -16.25
C VAL A 189 31.95 6.32 -16.83
N ASP A 190 32.75 5.66 -16.00
CA ASP A 190 33.89 4.87 -16.42
C ASP A 190 33.46 3.40 -16.54
N ALA A 191 33.31 2.94 -17.79
CA ALA A 191 32.88 1.56 -18.05
C ALA A 191 34.03 0.54 -17.92
N ASP A 192 35.28 1.01 -17.88
CA ASP A 192 36.47 0.16 -17.82
C ASP A 192 36.93 -0.07 -16.36
N ASP A 193 36.46 0.74 -15.41
CA ASP A 193 36.72 0.60 -13.97
C ASP A 193 35.47 0.08 -13.22
N GLU A 194 35.48 -1.21 -12.88
CA GLU A 194 34.40 -1.87 -12.13
C GLU A 194 34.30 -1.43 -10.66
N HIS A 195 35.32 -0.73 -10.15
CA HIS A 195 35.41 -0.27 -8.77
C HIS A 195 35.02 1.20 -8.61
N LEU A 196 35.17 2.01 -9.66
CA LEU A 196 34.89 3.45 -9.65
C LEU A 196 34.08 3.85 -10.88
N SER A 197 32.95 3.19 -11.12
CA SER A 197 32.22 3.36 -12.38
C SER A 197 31.50 4.70 -12.52
N PHE A 198 31.26 5.46 -11.45
CA PHE A 198 30.45 6.69 -11.49
C PHE A 198 31.11 7.87 -10.78
N ARG A 199 31.38 8.97 -11.51
CA ARG A 199 31.83 10.24 -10.92
C ARG A 199 30.63 11.11 -10.56
N ILE A 200 30.47 11.41 -9.27
CA ILE A 200 29.32 12.15 -8.75
C ILE A 200 29.74 13.57 -8.37
N VAL A 201 28.98 14.55 -8.86
CA VAL A 201 29.11 15.97 -8.52
C VAL A 201 27.84 16.48 -7.84
N ASP A 202 27.92 17.56 -7.08
CA ASP A 202 26.73 18.25 -6.57
C ASP A 202 26.11 19.17 -7.63
N GLU A 203 25.04 19.89 -7.26
CA GLU A 203 24.31 20.79 -8.17
C GLU A 203 25.16 21.99 -8.63
N ALA A 204 26.23 22.33 -7.91
CA ALA A 204 27.18 23.38 -8.31
C ALA A 204 28.26 22.85 -9.27
N GLY A 205 28.31 21.53 -9.49
CA GLY A 205 29.36 20.85 -10.24
C GLY A 205 30.60 20.54 -9.40
N ASP A 206 30.54 20.74 -8.08
CA ASP A 206 31.65 20.40 -7.20
C ASP A 206 31.69 18.87 -7.00
N PHE A 207 32.90 18.31 -7.06
CA PHE A 207 33.11 16.87 -6.94
C PHE A 207 32.71 16.36 -5.54
N ILE A 208 31.87 15.32 -5.50
CA ILE A 208 31.48 14.63 -4.27
C ILE A 208 32.36 13.39 -4.07
N ALA A 209 32.28 12.42 -4.97
CA ALA A 209 32.97 11.14 -4.87
C ALA A 209 32.95 10.36 -6.19
N TRP A 210 33.79 9.34 -6.27
CA TRP A 210 33.60 8.23 -7.19
C TRP A 210 32.84 7.11 -6.46
N ALA A 211 31.85 6.53 -7.12
CA ALA A 211 30.99 5.49 -6.57
C ALA A 211 31.09 4.21 -7.39
N ALA A 212 31.16 3.08 -6.69
CA ALA A 212 31.08 1.76 -7.29
C ALA A 212 29.61 1.34 -7.53
N GLU A 213 28.71 1.82 -6.68
CA GLU A 213 27.29 1.53 -6.75
C GLU A 213 26.47 2.78 -6.47
N VAL A 214 25.49 3.03 -7.33
CA VAL A 214 24.59 4.18 -7.24
C VAL A 214 23.16 3.75 -7.49
N ARG A 215 22.23 4.42 -6.80
CA ARG A 215 20.80 4.23 -6.99
C ARG A 215 20.23 5.46 -7.66
N LYS A 216 19.57 5.30 -8.81
CA LYS A 216 18.83 6.40 -9.43
C LYS A 216 17.81 6.94 -8.44
N VAL A 217 17.85 8.24 -8.24
CA VAL A 217 16.80 8.98 -7.55
C VAL A 217 16.10 9.82 -8.58
N ASP A 218 14.79 9.98 -8.43
CA ASP A 218 14.10 10.97 -9.24
C ASP A 218 14.77 12.32 -9.00
N ALA A 219 14.95 13.08 -10.09
CA ALA A 219 15.38 14.46 -9.99
C ALA A 219 14.53 15.13 -8.89
N PRO A 220 15.11 16.04 -8.08
CA PRO A 220 14.25 16.84 -7.22
C PRO A 220 13.27 17.47 -8.20
N ALA A 221 11.99 17.48 -7.87
CA ALA A 221 11.05 18.14 -8.75
C ALA A 221 11.38 19.64 -8.68
N ASP A 222 12.36 20.09 -9.48
CA ASP A 222 12.77 21.49 -9.74
C ASP A 222 11.66 22.22 -10.51
N GLY A 223 10.42 21.81 -10.28
CA GLY A 223 9.28 22.67 -10.47
C GLY A 223 9.36 23.76 -9.41
N VAL A 224 9.13 25.00 -9.84
CA VAL A 224 8.70 26.10 -8.98
C VAL A 224 7.77 25.54 -7.91
N VAL A 225 8.14 25.67 -6.64
CA VAL A 225 7.32 25.25 -5.49
C VAL A 225 5.94 25.90 -5.63
N LYS A 226 4.89 25.10 -5.54
CA LYS A 226 3.50 25.54 -5.68
C LYS A 226 2.73 25.34 -4.38
N VAL A 227 1.65 26.08 -4.23
CA VAL A 227 0.63 25.79 -3.22
C VAL A 227 0.18 24.32 -3.35
N GLY A 228 0.15 23.61 -2.22
CA GLY A 228 -0.15 22.18 -2.12
C GLY A 228 1.08 21.28 -2.02
N ASP A 229 2.29 21.79 -2.28
CA ASP A 229 3.50 20.98 -2.21
C ASP A 229 3.89 20.64 -0.76
N TYR A 230 4.31 19.39 -0.54
CA TYR A 230 4.92 18.98 0.72
C TYR A 230 6.41 19.31 0.70
N VAL A 231 6.84 20.09 1.69
CA VAL A 231 8.17 20.68 1.73
C VAL A 231 8.79 20.60 3.12
N GLU A 232 10.11 20.64 3.18
CA GLU A 232 10.90 20.94 4.37
C GLU A 232 11.39 22.38 4.30
N ILE A 233 11.28 23.10 5.42
CA ILE A 233 11.83 24.44 5.57
C ILE A 233 13.35 24.32 5.66
N THR A 234 14.06 24.71 4.60
CA THR A 234 15.53 24.71 4.58
C THR A 234 16.12 26.03 5.05
N ARG A 235 15.32 27.09 5.05
CA ARG A 235 15.73 28.41 5.52
C ARG A 235 14.52 29.22 5.98
N TYR A 236 14.44 29.50 7.28
CA TYR A 236 13.32 30.26 7.83
C TYR A 236 13.51 31.77 7.65
N ARG A 237 14.51 32.36 8.33
CA ARG A 237 14.90 33.77 8.25
C ARG A 237 16.41 33.92 8.45
N SER A 238 16.99 34.99 7.92
CA SER A 238 18.44 35.28 7.99
C SER A 238 19.06 35.34 9.39
N TYR A 239 18.26 35.32 10.48
CA TYR A 239 18.74 35.38 11.86
C TYR A 239 18.10 34.34 12.80
N SER A 240 17.35 33.36 12.28
CA SER A 240 16.73 32.30 13.10
C SER A 240 16.63 30.99 12.34
N ILE A 241 16.94 29.90 13.05
CA ILE A 241 16.87 28.50 12.58
C ILE A 241 15.72 27.73 13.24
N GLU A 242 14.86 28.42 14.02
CA GLU A 242 13.85 27.80 14.89
C GLU A 242 12.91 26.83 14.15
N PHE A 243 12.65 27.09 12.86
CA PHE A 243 11.75 26.29 12.04
C PHE A 243 12.46 25.55 10.90
N GLU A 244 13.80 25.59 10.85
CA GLU A 244 14.56 24.81 9.86
C GLU A 244 14.46 23.32 10.16
N GLY A 245 14.23 22.51 9.11
CA GLY A 245 13.95 21.08 9.23
C GLY A 245 12.50 20.74 9.57
N LEU A 246 11.62 21.73 9.81
CA LEU A 246 10.19 21.45 9.91
C LEU A 246 9.59 21.13 8.55
N HIS A 247 8.58 20.27 8.58
CA HIS A 247 7.90 19.77 7.40
C HIS A 247 6.45 20.25 7.36
N GLY A 248 5.92 20.51 6.17
CA GLY A 248 4.54 20.95 6.02
C GLY A 248 4.11 21.12 4.58
N TYR A 249 2.90 21.63 4.41
CA TYR A 249 2.34 21.92 3.08
C TYR A 249 2.41 23.40 2.79
N VAL A 250 2.83 23.76 1.58
CA VAL A 250 2.81 25.15 1.12
C VAL A 250 1.36 25.59 0.95
N THR A 251 0.90 26.55 1.74
CA THR A 251 -0.46 27.11 1.66
C THR A 251 -0.50 28.39 0.83
N GLN A 252 0.61 29.12 0.75
CA GLN A 252 0.73 30.33 -0.05
C GLN A 252 2.14 30.46 -0.63
N VAL A 253 2.22 31.03 -1.83
CA VAL A 253 3.48 31.48 -2.45
C VAL A 253 3.35 32.96 -2.75
N ASP A 254 4.33 33.77 -2.35
CA ASP A 254 4.37 35.23 -2.54
C ASP A 254 5.65 35.67 -3.27
N ASP A 255 5.74 36.96 -3.61
CA ASP A 255 6.87 37.55 -4.34
C ASP A 255 7.88 38.33 -3.46
N ASP A 256 7.81 38.16 -2.15
CA ASP A 256 8.65 38.85 -1.17
C ASP A 256 9.89 38.04 -0.72
N SER A 257 10.59 38.53 0.32
CA SER A 257 11.79 37.88 0.87
C SER A 257 11.53 36.58 1.65
N MET A 258 10.27 36.23 1.89
CA MET A 258 9.84 34.98 2.50
C MET A 258 8.71 34.39 1.65
N PRO A 259 9.02 33.87 0.46
CA PRO A 259 8.00 33.59 -0.53
C PRO A 259 7.10 32.40 -0.18
N TYR A 260 7.34 31.63 0.88
CA TYR A 260 6.59 30.38 1.14
C TYR A 260 5.90 30.39 2.50
N LEU A 261 4.57 30.35 2.53
CA LEU A 261 3.82 30.05 3.76
C LEU A 261 3.61 28.54 3.85
N VAL A 262 4.11 27.93 4.92
CA VAL A 262 4.07 26.48 5.14
C VAL A 262 3.21 26.19 6.37
N ALA A 263 2.13 25.41 6.19
CA ALA A 263 1.38 24.83 7.29
C ALA A 263 2.14 23.61 7.82
N THR A 264 2.90 23.83 8.89
CA THR A 264 3.69 22.80 9.57
C THR A 264 2.82 21.93 10.46
N THR A 265 3.28 20.71 10.76
CA THR A 265 2.55 19.77 11.62
C THR A 265 2.46 20.19 13.08
N ASP A 266 3.45 20.95 13.56
CA ASP A 266 3.69 21.13 15.00
C ASP A 266 3.51 22.59 15.45
N GLU A 267 3.83 23.56 14.59
CA GLU A 267 3.94 24.99 14.95
C GLU A 267 2.90 25.88 14.22
N GLY A 268 1.98 25.27 13.47
CA GLY A 268 1.00 25.99 12.66
C GLY A 268 1.60 26.56 11.37
N GLU A 269 1.16 27.75 10.96
CA GLU A 269 1.62 28.37 9.71
C GLU A 269 2.88 29.22 9.89
N VAL A 270 3.90 28.93 9.10
CA VAL A 270 5.23 29.56 9.18
C VAL A 270 5.66 30.04 7.79
N TRP A 271 6.04 31.31 7.68
CA TRP A 271 6.65 31.86 6.47
C TRP A 271 8.14 31.52 6.41
N ALA A 272 8.63 31.02 5.28
CA ALA A 272 10.02 30.61 5.06
C ALA A 272 10.64 31.30 3.85
N GLU A 273 11.94 31.61 3.96
CA GLU A 273 12.79 32.12 2.87
C GLU A 273 13.14 31.03 1.85
N GLY A 274 13.35 29.79 2.32
CA GLY A 274 13.73 28.66 1.50
C GLY A 274 13.03 27.38 1.95
N VAL A 275 12.50 26.65 0.98
CA VAL A 275 11.90 25.33 1.18
C VAL A 275 12.43 24.35 0.15
N ARG A 276 12.50 23.07 0.52
CA ARG A 276 12.87 21.96 -0.36
C ARG A 276 11.68 21.03 -0.51
N ARG A 277 11.24 20.79 -1.75
CA ARG A 277 10.18 19.81 -2.02
C ARG A 277 10.67 18.41 -1.67
N ILE A 278 9.87 17.66 -0.91
CA ILE A 278 10.18 16.28 -0.53
C ILE A 278 9.29 15.36 -1.36
N GLY A 279 9.71 15.09 -2.61
CA GLY A 279 9.07 14.11 -3.50
C GLY A 279 7.61 14.41 -3.89
N ALA A 280 7.12 13.78 -4.97
CA ALA A 280 5.75 13.96 -5.46
C ALA A 280 4.68 13.30 -4.58
N SER A 281 5.11 12.54 -3.59
CA SER A 281 4.27 12.11 -2.50
C SER A 281 4.84 12.79 -1.27
N ALA A 282 4.02 13.59 -0.58
CA ALA A 282 4.06 13.56 0.89
C ALA A 282 4.20 12.07 1.32
N PRO A 283 4.65 11.70 2.54
CA PRO A 283 4.16 10.41 3.01
C PRO A 283 2.66 10.48 2.72
N ASP A 284 2.16 9.61 1.82
CA ASP A 284 0.74 9.31 1.79
C ASP A 284 0.57 8.99 3.23
N SER A 285 0.06 9.94 4.01
CA SER A 285 -0.29 9.67 5.37
C SER A 285 -1.51 8.85 5.10
N THR A 286 -1.24 7.57 4.82
CA THR A 286 -2.22 6.57 4.55
C THR A 286 -3.20 6.78 5.68
N ARG A 287 -4.48 6.56 5.45
CA ARG A 287 -5.46 6.69 6.53
C ARG A 287 -4.95 6.05 7.83
N SER A 288 -4.16 4.97 7.70
CA SER A 288 -3.34 4.35 8.76
C SER A 288 -2.39 5.28 9.53
N ASP A 289 -1.59 6.12 8.87
CA ASP A 289 -0.65 7.04 9.54
C ASP A 289 -1.34 8.24 10.20
N LEU A 290 -2.42 8.75 9.59
CA LEU A 290 -3.30 9.74 10.24
C LEU A 290 -3.97 9.14 11.48
N VAL A 291 -4.44 7.90 11.38
CA VAL A 291 -5.02 7.15 12.50
C VAL A 291 -3.97 6.87 13.59
N LYS A 292 -2.73 6.52 13.25
CA LYS A 292 -1.65 6.32 14.24
C LYS A 292 -1.29 7.61 14.97
N ARG A 293 -1.21 8.73 14.27
CA ARG A 293 -0.98 10.05 14.89
C ARG A 293 -2.12 10.43 15.82
N ALA A 294 -3.36 10.22 15.38
CA ALA A 294 -4.55 10.44 16.19
C ALA A 294 -4.57 9.56 17.45
N GLN A 295 -4.25 8.27 17.32
CA GLN A 295 -4.14 7.34 18.44
C GLN A 295 -3.04 7.76 19.42
N THR A 296 -1.92 8.27 18.91
CA THR A 296 -0.81 8.76 19.74
C THR A 296 -1.20 10.02 20.51
N ALA A 297 -1.90 10.96 19.88
CA ALA A 297 -2.41 12.17 20.55
C ALA A 297 -3.48 11.87 21.61
N LEU A 298 -4.24 10.79 21.43
CA LEU A 298 -5.25 10.33 22.39
C LEU A 298 -4.68 9.42 23.50
N ALA A 299 -3.44 8.93 23.36
CA ALA A 299 -2.84 8.06 24.34
C ALA A 299 -2.57 8.82 25.65
N GLY A 300 -3.18 8.36 26.75
CA GLY A 300 -3.00 8.96 28.07
C GLY A 300 -3.93 10.15 28.37
N THR A 301 -4.82 10.51 27.44
CA THR A 301 -5.89 11.48 27.70
C THR A 301 -7.20 10.75 28.07
N ASN A 302 -8.17 11.48 28.64
CA ASN A 302 -9.56 11.02 28.81
C ASN A 302 -10.40 11.71 27.72
N PRO A 303 -10.35 11.25 26.46
CA PRO A 303 -10.98 11.99 25.38
C PRO A 303 -12.48 12.03 25.54
N THR A 304 -13.06 13.21 25.32
CA THR A 304 -14.51 13.40 25.36
C THR A 304 -15.14 12.94 24.05
N ALA A 305 -16.47 12.75 24.05
CA ALA A 305 -17.19 12.44 22.83
C ALA A 305 -17.00 13.51 21.73
N ALA A 306 -16.80 14.78 22.11
CA ALA A 306 -16.55 15.86 21.18
C ALA A 306 -15.17 15.76 20.51
N ASP A 307 -14.15 15.28 21.23
CA ASP A 307 -12.80 15.08 20.69
C ASP A 307 -12.79 13.94 19.66
N ILE A 308 -13.56 12.88 19.92
CA ILE A 308 -13.71 11.75 19.00
C ILE A 308 -14.47 12.17 17.73
N ILE A 309 -15.51 13.01 17.84
CA ILE A 309 -16.27 13.52 16.69
C ILE A 309 -15.39 14.41 15.81
N ARG A 310 -14.65 15.37 16.38
CA ARG A 310 -13.74 16.23 15.60
C ARG A 310 -12.64 15.44 14.92
N LEU A 311 -12.14 14.40 15.57
CA LEU A 311 -11.16 13.51 14.98
C LEU A 311 -11.76 12.70 13.81
N ALA A 312 -12.99 12.22 13.96
CA ALA A 312 -13.69 11.51 12.89
C ALA A 312 -13.97 12.42 11.68
N GLU A 313 -14.36 13.67 11.92
CA GLU A 313 -14.53 14.69 10.87
C GLU A 313 -13.19 14.97 10.16
N PHE A 314 -12.10 15.14 10.91
CA PHE A 314 -10.76 15.34 10.35
C PHE A 314 -10.27 14.16 9.51
N LEU A 315 -10.59 12.93 9.91
CA LEU A 315 -10.21 11.70 9.18
C LEU A 315 -11.12 11.40 7.97
N ALA A 316 -12.28 12.06 7.87
CA ALA A 316 -13.22 11.87 6.77
C ALA A 316 -12.88 12.72 5.53
N GLY A 317 -12.01 13.73 5.68
CA GLY A 317 -11.65 14.68 4.62
C GLY A 317 -12.62 15.84 4.52
#